data_AF-W4VK84-F1
#
_entry.id   AF-W4VK84-F1
#
_cell.length_a   1.000
_cell.length_b   1.000
_cell.length_c   1.000
_cell.angle_alpha   90.00
_cell.angle_beta   90.00
_cell.angle_gamma   90.00
#
_symmetry.space_group_name_H-M   'P 1'
#
loop_
_entity.id
_entity.type
_entity.pdbx_description
1 polymer ?
#
loop_
_entity_poly.entity_id
_entity_poly.type
_entity_poly.pdbx_seq_one_letter_code
_entity_poly.pdbx_strand_id
1 'polypeptide(L)'
;MRYGFTPSLGIFHDSQTNAFNLADDFMEPLRPFVDITVAHYVREDSEWNNNMKEKLFNVLSYSSYWKGEKQSITNGVDWMVKSYVAACRNGDTNFLVLPELKSLEMHAYE
;
A
#
# COMPACT_ATOMS: atom_id res chain seq x y z
N MET A 1 14.20 -8.80 -10.33
CA MET A 1 13.55 -7.50 -10.06
C MET A 1 12.54 -7.21 -11.16
N ARG A 2 11.23 -7.24 -10.86
CA ARG A 2 10.15 -7.16 -11.88
C ARG A 2 10.10 -5.82 -12.65
N TYR A 3 10.56 -4.73 -12.02
CA TYR A 3 10.50 -3.37 -12.58
C TYR A 3 11.86 -2.65 -12.66
N GLY A 4 12.96 -3.32 -12.28
CA GLY A 4 14.32 -2.80 -12.46
C GLY A 4 14.84 -1.80 -11.42
N PHE A 5 14.13 -1.58 -10.31
CA PHE A 5 14.59 -0.72 -9.21
C PHE A 5 15.53 -1.42 -8.23
N THR A 6 16.46 -0.65 -7.65
CA THR A 6 17.30 -1.05 -6.52
C THR A 6 16.57 -0.75 -5.21
N PRO A 7 16.09 -1.76 -4.44
CA PRO A 7 15.22 -1.52 -3.29
C PRO A 7 15.85 -0.71 -2.14
N SER A 8 17.18 -0.70 -2.03
CA SER A 8 17.89 0.07 -1.01
C SER A 8 17.97 1.57 -1.31
N LEU A 9 17.63 2.01 -2.53
CA LEU A 9 17.60 3.41 -2.92
C LEU A 9 16.18 3.94 -2.78
N GLY A 10 15.85 4.52 -1.63
CA GLY A 10 14.57 5.20 -1.42
C GLY A 10 14.50 6.56 -2.10
N ILE A 11 13.28 7.09 -2.16
CA ILE A 11 12.95 8.47 -2.51
C ILE A 11 13.26 9.38 -1.34
N PHE A 12 12.84 8.98 -0.12
CA PHE A 12 13.07 9.71 1.11
C PHE A 12 13.84 8.88 2.13
N HIS A 13 13.47 7.60 2.31
CA HIS A 13 14.22 6.71 3.19
C HIS A 13 15.63 6.44 2.62
N ASP A 14 16.67 6.72 3.40
CA ASP A 14 18.07 6.66 2.95
C ASP A 14 18.99 5.88 3.91
N SER A 15 18.40 5.10 4.82
CA SER A 15 19.15 4.31 5.80
C SER A 15 20.11 3.35 5.10
N GLN A 16 21.41 3.53 5.35
CA GLN A 16 22.48 2.75 4.70
C GLN A 16 22.43 1.26 5.03
N THR A 17 21.80 0.90 6.15
CA THR A 17 21.65 -0.49 6.59
C THR A 17 20.33 -1.11 6.17
N ASN A 18 19.38 -0.33 5.62
CA ASN A 18 18.08 -0.81 5.19
C ASN A 18 18.11 -1.17 3.69
N ALA A 19 17.98 -2.46 3.40
CA ALA A 19 17.93 -2.94 2.02
C ALA A 19 16.58 -2.66 1.31
N PHE A 20 15.59 -2.08 2.00
CA PHE A 20 14.21 -1.95 1.53
C PHE A 20 13.66 -0.52 1.58
N ASN A 21 14.51 0.49 1.67
CA ASN A 21 14.11 1.91 1.73
C ASN A 21 13.02 2.30 0.71
N LEU A 22 13.15 1.88 -0.55
CA LEU A 22 12.14 2.19 -1.58
C LEU A 22 10.80 1.49 -1.34
N ALA A 23 10.83 0.27 -0.78
CA ALA A 23 9.60 -0.42 -0.42
C ALA A 23 8.89 0.28 0.73
N ASP A 24 9.65 0.80 1.71
CA ASP A 24 9.10 1.59 2.81
C ASP A 24 8.42 2.86 2.28
N ASP A 25 9.06 3.57 1.35
CA ASP A 25 8.44 4.72 0.67
C ASP A 25 7.12 4.36 -0.05
N PHE A 26 7.06 3.20 -0.71
CA PHE A 26 5.81 2.72 -1.33
C PHE A 26 4.75 2.28 -0.31
N MET A 27 5.14 1.89 0.90
CA MET A 27 4.20 1.52 1.95
C MET A 27 3.53 2.74 2.60
N GLU A 28 4.16 3.92 2.58
CA GLU A 28 3.60 5.11 3.25
C GLU A 28 2.16 5.45 2.80
N PRO A 29 1.80 5.48 1.49
CA PRO A 29 0.41 5.72 1.06
C PRO A 29 -0.58 4.62 1.47
N LEU A 30 -0.09 3.45 1.86
CA LEU A 30 -0.89 2.28 2.23
C LEU A 30 -1.12 2.14 3.73
N ARG A 31 -0.34 2.86 4.56
CA ARG A 31 -0.48 2.82 6.03
C ARG A 31 -1.89 3.15 6.52
N PRO A 32 -2.63 4.13 5.96
CA PRO A 32 -3.96 4.46 6.45
C PRO A 32 -4.94 3.28 6.44
N PHE A 33 -4.81 2.34 5.50
CA PHE A 33 -5.68 1.16 5.43
C PHE A 33 -5.46 0.23 6.63
N VAL A 34 -4.21 0.06 7.05
CA VAL A 34 -3.84 -0.67 8.26
C VAL A 34 -4.29 0.10 9.50
N ASP A 35 -4.02 1.40 9.56
CA ASP A 35 -4.34 2.25 10.71
C ASP A 35 -5.86 2.23 11.01
N ILE A 36 -6.70 2.35 9.99
CA ILE A 36 -8.17 2.25 10.14
C ILE A 36 -8.59 0.85 10.59
N THR A 37 -7.97 -0.20 10.05
CA THR A 37 -8.27 -1.58 10.44
C THR A 37 -7.98 -1.80 11.92
N VAL A 38 -6.82 -1.31 12.39
CA VAL A 38 -6.45 -1.37 13.81
C VAL A 38 -7.43 -0.55 14.64
N ALA A 39 -7.70 0.70 14.26
CA ALA A 39 -8.62 1.57 14.99
C ALA A 39 -10.05 1.02 15.11
N HIS A 40 -10.50 0.25 14.11
CA HIS A 40 -11.85 -0.33 14.11
C HIS A 40 -11.95 -1.61 14.95
N TYR A 41 -10.89 -2.42 15.00
CA TYR A 41 -10.94 -3.76 15.60
C TYR A 41 -10.14 -3.94 16.88
N VAL A 42 -9.28 -3.00 17.26
CA VAL A 42 -8.39 -3.07 18.43
C VAL A 42 -8.80 -2.02 19.45
N ARG A 43 -9.00 -2.45 20.69
CA ARG A 43 -9.26 -1.60 21.86
C ARG A 43 -8.04 -1.59 22.78
N GLU A 44 -8.00 -0.65 23.72
CA GLU A 44 -6.88 -0.53 24.67
C GLU A 44 -6.63 -1.80 25.49
N ASP A 45 -7.68 -2.55 25.80
CA ASP A 45 -7.63 -3.81 26.57
C ASP A 45 -7.51 -5.06 25.68
N SER A 46 -7.35 -4.90 24.36
CA SER A 46 -7.28 -6.04 23.44
C SER A 46 -5.94 -6.76 23.51
N GLU A 47 -5.98 -8.07 23.77
CA GLU A 47 -4.81 -8.93 23.65
C GLU A 47 -4.59 -9.42 22.22
N TRP A 48 -3.32 -9.44 21.79
CA TRP A 48 -2.92 -9.92 20.48
C TRP A 48 -3.33 -11.38 20.25
N ASN A 49 -4.10 -11.62 19.18
CA ASN A 49 -4.63 -12.94 18.86
C ASN A 49 -4.70 -13.19 17.35
N ASN A 50 -5.06 -14.42 16.96
CA ASN A 50 -5.11 -14.83 15.56
C ASN A 50 -6.20 -14.10 14.75
N ASN A 51 -7.32 -13.69 15.37
CA ASN A 51 -8.35 -12.93 14.67
C ASN A 51 -7.86 -11.53 14.26
N MET A 52 -7.02 -10.90 15.08
CA MET A 52 -6.39 -9.61 14.73
C MET A 52 -5.41 -9.77 13.56
N LYS A 53 -4.61 -10.85 13.54
CA LYS A 53 -3.73 -11.19 12.40
C LYS A 53 -4.52 -11.36 11.11
N GLU A 54 -5.63 -12.09 11.17
CA GLU A 54 -6.51 -12.32 10.03
C GLU A 54 -7.09 -11.00 9.48
N LYS A 55 -7.57 -10.11 10.36
CA LYS A 55 -8.06 -8.79 9.98
C LYS A 55 -6.99 -7.93 9.30
N LEU A 56 -5.78 -7.91 9.85
CA LEU A 56 -4.64 -7.21 9.25
C LEU A 56 -4.24 -7.79 7.90
N PHE A 57 -4.25 -9.13 7.76
CA PHE A 57 -3.99 -9.79 6.49
C PHE A 57 -5.04 -9.44 5.43
N ASN A 58 -6.32 -9.36 5.84
CA ASN A 58 -7.43 -9.01 4.95
C ASN A 58 -7.35 -7.59 4.37
N VAL A 59 -6.52 -6.69 4.93
CA VAL A 59 -6.25 -5.37 4.33
C VAL A 59 -5.79 -5.48 2.88
N LEU A 60 -5.02 -6.54 2.56
CA LEU A 60 -4.52 -6.81 1.22
C LEU A 60 -5.65 -7.04 0.19
N SER A 61 -6.82 -7.46 0.66
CA SER A 61 -8.02 -7.75 -0.13
C SER A 61 -9.03 -6.61 -0.15
N TYR A 62 -8.85 -5.57 0.66
CA TYR A 62 -9.71 -4.39 0.62
C TYR A 62 -9.57 -3.68 -0.72
N SER A 63 -10.66 -3.07 -1.18
CA SER A 63 -10.65 -2.29 -2.40
C SER A 63 -10.45 -0.82 -2.11
N SER A 64 -9.68 -0.19 -2.99
CA SER A 64 -9.46 1.24 -3.05
C SER A 64 -9.69 1.69 -4.49
N TYR A 65 -9.92 2.98 -4.67
CA TYR A 65 -9.85 3.58 -6.00
C TYR A 65 -8.39 3.90 -6.34
N TRP A 66 -8.04 3.68 -7.60
CA TRP A 66 -6.70 3.91 -8.15
C TRP A 66 -6.88 4.57 -9.51
N LYS A 67 -6.76 5.90 -9.57
CA LYS A 67 -7.03 6.69 -10.79
C LYS A 67 -8.45 6.42 -11.35
N GLY A 68 -9.45 6.45 -10.47
CA GLY A 68 -10.86 6.24 -10.83
C GLY A 68 -11.30 4.78 -11.00
N GLU A 69 -10.39 3.82 -11.03
CA GLU A 69 -10.69 2.38 -11.12
C GLU A 69 -10.69 1.72 -9.75
N LYS A 70 -11.67 0.85 -9.46
CA LYS A 70 -11.76 0.13 -8.17
C LYS A 70 -10.95 -1.16 -8.25
N GLN A 71 -9.96 -1.31 -7.36
CA GLN A 71 -9.07 -2.48 -7.33
C GLN A 71 -8.70 -2.85 -5.89
N SER A 72 -8.35 -4.12 -5.66
CA SER A 72 -7.80 -4.55 -4.37
C SER A 72 -6.48 -3.85 -4.08
N ILE A 73 -6.10 -3.73 -2.81
CA ILE A 73 -4.80 -3.17 -2.40
C ILE A 73 -3.67 -3.93 -3.10
N THR A 74 -3.70 -5.27 -3.05
CA THR A 74 -2.66 -6.11 -3.67
C THR A 74 -2.46 -5.79 -5.17
N ASN A 75 -3.55 -5.68 -5.94
CA ASN A 75 -3.46 -5.35 -7.36
C ASN A 75 -3.02 -3.91 -7.58
N GLY A 76 -3.53 -2.99 -6.77
CA GLY A 76 -3.20 -1.58 -6.82
C GLY A 76 -1.73 -1.27 -6.55
N VAL A 77 -1.07 -2.02 -5.65
CA VAL A 77 0.38 -1.90 -5.44
C VAL A 77 1.16 -2.18 -6.74
N ASP A 78 0.75 -3.19 -7.51
CA ASP A 78 1.39 -3.48 -8.79
C ASP A 78 1.26 -2.30 -9.77
N TRP A 79 0.10 -1.65 -9.77
CA TRP A 79 -0.17 -0.46 -10.59
C TRP A 79 0.63 0.75 -10.13
N MET A 80 0.72 0.96 -8.82
CA MET A 80 1.52 2.03 -8.21
C MET A 80 2.98 1.91 -8.63
N VAL A 81 3.59 0.73 -8.47
CA VAL A 81 5.00 0.52 -8.83
C VAL A 81 5.22 0.65 -10.34
N LYS A 82 4.32 0.11 -11.17
CA LYS A 82 4.37 0.29 -12.64
C LYS A 82 4.28 1.77 -13.04
N SER A 83 3.37 2.50 -12.42
CA SER A 83 3.14 3.92 -12.72
C SER A 83 4.30 4.79 -12.27
N TYR A 84 4.98 4.41 -11.18
CA TYR A 84 6.21 5.05 -10.73
C TYR A 84 7.35 4.90 -11.76
N VAL A 85 7.48 3.74 -12.43
CA VAL A 85 8.40 3.59 -13.57
C VAL A 85 8.09 4.62 -14.67
N ALA A 86 6.81 4.79 -15.00
CA ALA A 86 6.40 5.76 -16.01
C ALA A 86 6.70 7.20 -15.56
N ALA A 87 6.43 7.53 -14.29
CA ALA A 87 6.74 8.85 -13.73
C ALA A 87 8.24 9.17 -13.79
N CYS A 88 9.10 8.24 -13.38
CA CYS A 88 10.56 8.40 -13.44
C CYS A 88 11.09 8.56 -14.87
N ARG A 89 10.56 7.78 -15.83
CA ARG A 89 11.00 7.85 -17.23
C ARG A 89 10.59 9.13 -17.93
N ASN A 90 9.42 9.67 -17.59
CA ASN A 90 8.89 10.90 -18.19
C ASN A 90 9.27 12.16 -17.40
N GLY A 91 9.80 12.02 -16.18
CA GLY A 91 10.05 13.15 -15.28
C GLY A 91 8.77 13.86 -14.83
N ASP A 92 7.64 13.15 -14.79
CA ASP A 92 6.32 13.72 -14.53
C ASP A 92 5.55 12.89 -13.50
N THR A 93 5.25 13.49 -12.36
CA THR A 93 4.55 12.83 -11.25
C THR A 93 3.08 12.57 -11.53
N ASN A 94 2.48 13.21 -12.54
CA ASN A 94 1.07 12.97 -12.91
C ASN A 94 0.81 11.55 -13.43
N PHE A 95 1.86 10.82 -13.79
CA PHE A 95 1.75 9.40 -14.13
C PHE A 95 1.53 8.51 -12.90
N LEU A 96 1.92 8.98 -11.70
CA LEU A 96 1.86 8.17 -10.48
C LEU A 96 0.41 7.87 -10.10
N VAL A 97 0.14 6.59 -9.88
CA VAL A 97 -1.16 6.06 -9.45
C VAL A 97 -1.04 5.67 -8.00
N LEU A 98 -1.83 6.31 -7.14
CA LEU A 98 -1.85 6.12 -5.69
C LEU A 98 -3.22 5.64 -5.22
N PRO A 99 -3.30 4.99 -4.05
CA PRO A 99 -4.58 4.60 -3.47
C PRO A 99 -5.35 5.83 -3.02
N GLU A 100 -6.63 5.89 -3.37
CA GLU A 100 -7.58 6.85 -2.81
C GLU A 100 -8.33 6.22 -1.64
N LEU A 101 -8.11 6.77 -0.45
CA LEU A 101 -8.87 6.38 0.74
C LEU A 101 -10.30 6.95 0.67
N LYS A 102 -11.19 6.23 -0.01
CA LYS A 102 -12.64 6.41 0.06
C LYS A 102 -13.21 5.36 1.03
N SER A 103 -14.36 5.65 1.65
CA SER A 103 -15.07 4.77 2.60
C SER A 103 -14.83 3.29 2.30
N LEU A 104 -14.28 2.53 3.27
CA LEU A 104 -13.92 1.12 3.12
C LEU A 104 -15.16 0.28 2.83
N GLU A 105 -15.53 0.15 1.56
CA GLU A 105 -16.55 -0.80 1.11
C GLU A 105 -15.89 -2.16 0.89
N MET A 106 -16.26 -3.15 1.68
CA MET A 106 -15.83 -4.53 1.47
C MET A 106 -16.38 -5.06 0.14
N HIS A 107 -15.51 -5.58 -0.73
CA HIS A 107 -15.95 -6.35 -1.89
C HIS A 107 -16.28 -7.78 -1.48
N ALA A 108 -17.53 -8.19 -1.67
CA ALA A 108 -17.86 -9.60 -1.76
C ALA A 108 -17.51 -10.09 -3.18
N TYR A 109 -16.72 -11.15 -3.28
CA TYR A 109 -16.69 -11.95 -4.49
C TYR A 109 -17.99 -12.76 -4.53
N GLU A 110 -18.79 -12.61 -5.60
CA GLU A 110 -19.83 -13.57 -6.00
C GLU A 110 -19.20 -14.82 -6.64
#